data_AF-A0AAF0EQE2-F1
#
_entry.id   AF-A0AAF0EQE2-F1
#
_cell.length_a   1.000
_cell.length_b   1.000
_cell.length_c   1.000
_cell.angle_alpha   90.00
_cell.angle_beta   90.00
_cell.angle_gamma   90.00
#
_symmetry.space_group_name_H-M   'P 1'
#
loop_
_entity.id
_entity.type
_entity.pdbx_description
1 polymer ?
#
loop_
_entity_poly.entity_id
_entity_poly.type
_entity_poly.pdbx_seq_one_letter_code
_entity_poly.pdbx_strand_id
1 'polypeptide(L)'
;MLSGLRRVGARAFAGARAIATEAPVAAAGGATENVASSTPRLFALERKDPFVYARLSYLDPETRPANKTEALRYVPLSSHVFNTTPHQHAMHLASVYYQDAMRNGTASTKTRSEVNFSGRKLRPQKGSGRARLSDAGSPMLRGGGVAHGPRPRDFATELPRKVRELALRSVLSARWREGSLHVVPSLSWQPPPTSTGRLSRLLRSKEWDRALFLTAPRAPMPDSEINDARPSASEPQYEYEQFVEHAKYVRNFENAARNLPMVELIQLHKLTPHERPRLEHAKRPGELHAYQVLRHPLVIMDLGALEWLEEKLGGAMTHELNETMEAESEEDVLLADDSIPTASAAEAQAEPAAAAAAATSTA
;
A
#
# COMPACT_ATOMS: atom_id res chain seq x y z
N MET A 1 43.01 40.71 28.28
CA MET A 1 42.03 41.66 27.69
C MET A 1 41.40 40.96 26.48
N LEU A 2 40.49 39.99 26.61
CA LEU A 2 39.05 40.07 26.95
C LEU A 2 38.28 41.13 26.15
N SER A 3 37.54 40.68 25.11
CA SER A 3 36.20 41.13 24.64
C SER A 3 36.08 40.93 23.12
N GLY A 4 35.02 40.38 22.52
CA GLY A 4 33.73 39.98 23.08
C GLY A 4 32.99 39.02 22.14
N LEU A 5 32.42 37.98 22.74
CA LEU A 5 31.31 37.21 22.19
C LEU A 5 30.02 37.98 22.42
N ARG A 6 29.16 38.10 21.40
CA ARG A 6 27.73 38.39 21.58
C ARG A 6 26.92 37.11 21.41
N ARG A 7 26.25 36.74 22.50
CA ARG A 7 25.31 35.62 22.63
C ARG A 7 24.03 35.93 21.87
N VAL A 8 23.50 34.94 21.16
CA VAL A 8 22.06 34.85 20.85
C VAL A 8 21.53 33.61 21.55
N GLY A 9 20.48 33.80 22.34
CA GLY A 9 20.03 32.90 23.39
C GLY A 9 19.49 31.56 22.88
N ALA A 10 19.97 30.49 23.51
CA ALA A 10 19.33 29.18 23.50
C ALA A 10 18.05 29.25 24.33
N ARG A 11 16.90 29.00 23.70
CA ARG A 11 15.66 28.66 24.41
C ARG A 11 15.68 27.17 24.71
N ALA A 12 15.78 26.85 26.00
CA ALA A 12 15.61 25.52 26.53
C ALA A 12 14.14 25.10 26.39
N PHE A 13 13.89 23.97 25.73
CA PHE A 13 12.69 23.18 25.98
C PHE A 13 13.13 21.90 26.67
N ALA A 14 12.84 21.87 27.97
CA ALA A 14 12.93 20.72 28.83
C ALA A 14 11.83 19.71 28.45
N GLY A 15 12.15 18.41 28.52
CA GLY A 15 11.14 17.36 28.41
C GLY A 15 11.62 16.04 27.82
N ALA A 16 12.78 15.54 28.25
CA ALA A 16 13.10 14.12 28.08
C ALA A 16 12.16 13.31 28.99
N ARG A 17 11.19 12.59 28.42
CA ARG A 17 10.43 11.56 29.14
C ARG A 17 10.78 10.20 28.57
N ALA A 18 11.44 9.42 29.43
CA ALA A 18 11.72 8.01 29.25
C ALA A 18 10.40 7.23 29.09
N ILE A 19 10.38 6.31 28.13
CA ILE A 19 9.32 5.32 27.98
C ILE A 19 9.63 4.22 29.00
N ALA A 20 9.01 4.30 30.17
CA ALA A 20 8.98 3.23 31.14
C ALA A 20 8.02 2.14 30.65
N THR A 21 8.56 0.96 30.43
CA THR A 21 7.82 -0.30 30.37
C THR A 21 7.32 -0.64 31.76
N GLU A 22 6.03 -0.46 32.02
CA GLU A 22 5.35 -1.03 33.18
C GLU A 22 4.17 -1.87 32.69
N ALA A 23 4.33 -3.19 32.80
CA ALA A 23 3.24 -4.15 32.73
C ALA A 23 2.43 -4.05 34.04
N PRO A 24 1.08 -4.02 34.00
CA PRO A 24 0.32 -4.02 35.24
C PRO A 24 0.29 -5.44 35.82
N VAL A 25 1.00 -5.62 36.94
CA VAL A 25 0.75 -6.67 37.94
C VAL A 25 -0.18 -6.10 39.00
N ALA A 26 -1.40 -6.61 39.08
CA ALA A 26 -2.31 -6.46 40.22
C ALA A 26 -3.40 -7.54 40.10
N ALA A 27 -3.85 -8.27 41.11
CA ALA A 27 -3.39 -8.53 42.46
C ALA A 27 -4.13 -9.81 42.88
N ALA A 28 -3.44 -10.77 43.49
CA ALA A 28 -4.07 -11.96 44.04
C ALA A 28 -4.80 -11.59 45.34
N GLY A 29 -6.13 -11.43 45.26
CA GLY A 29 -7.03 -11.37 46.40
C GLY A 29 -8.02 -12.53 46.30
N GLY A 30 -7.94 -13.47 47.25
CA GLY A 30 -8.86 -14.59 47.34
C GLY A 30 -10.27 -14.12 47.69
N ALA A 31 -11.23 -14.50 46.85
CA ALA A 31 -12.63 -14.61 47.21
C ALA A 31 -13.19 -15.84 46.48
N THR A 32 -13.61 -16.81 47.28
CA THR A 32 -14.40 -17.97 46.86
C THR A 32 -15.74 -17.49 46.32
N GLU A 33 -15.94 -17.48 45.00
CA GLU A 33 -17.26 -17.31 44.40
C GLU A 33 -17.46 -18.30 43.25
N ASN A 34 -18.70 -18.79 43.20
CA ASN A 34 -19.13 -20.00 42.55
C ASN A 34 -18.97 -19.99 41.03
N VAL A 35 -18.59 -21.15 40.49
CA VAL A 35 -18.75 -21.52 39.08
C VAL A 35 -20.25 -21.68 38.80
N ALA A 36 -20.97 -20.58 38.59
CA ALA A 36 -22.37 -20.61 38.14
C ALA A 36 -22.85 -19.23 37.64
N SER A 37 -22.35 -18.78 36.48
CA SER A 37 -23.09 -18.01 35.46
C SER A 37 -22.09 -17.42 34.47
N SER A 38 -21.75 -18.19 33.43
CA SER A 38 -20.97 -17.68 32.29
C SER A 38 -21.89 -16.82 31.41
N THR A 39 -22.24 -15.63 31.86
CA THR A 39 -22.76 -14.60 30.96
C THR A 39 -21.59 -14.18 30.06
N PRO A 40 -21.67 -14.33 28.73
CA PRO A 40 -20.59 -13.85 27.87
C PRO A 40 -20.43 -12.35 28.10
N ARG A 41 -19.25 -11.93 28.57
CA ARG A 41 -18.90 -10.51 28.63
C ARG A 41 -18.81 -10.01 27.20
N LEU A 42 -19.88 -9.40 26.71
CA LEU A 42 -19.88 -8.68 25.45
C LEU A 42 -18.94 -7.48 25.61
N PHE A 43 -17.77 -7.53 24.99
CA PHE A 43 -16.91 -6.37 24.84
C PHE A 43 -17.42 -5.60 23.62
N ALA A 44 -17.83 -4.35 23.80
CA ALA A 44 -18.07 -3.45 22.68
C ALA A 44 -16.74 -3.26 21.94
N LEU A 45 -16.58 -3.94 20.80
CA LEU A 45 -15.49 -3.68 19.88
C LEU A 45 -15.67 -2.26 19.35
N GLU A 46 -14.69 -1.39 19.62
CA GLU A 46 -14.63 -0.05 19.04
C GLU A 46 -14.60 -0.21 17.51
N ARG A 47 -15.71 0.10 16.85
CA ARG A 47 -15.80 0.07 15.38
C ARG A 47 -14.83 1.14 14.87
N LYS A 48 -13.70 0.73 14.31
CA LYS A 48 -12.82 1.65 13.59
C LYS A 48 -13.60 2.21 12.41
N ASP A 49 -13.51 3.53 12.21
CA ASP A 49 -14.15 4.18 11.07
C ASP A 49 -13.75 3.48 9.77
N PRO A 50 -14.71 3.22 8.86
CA PRO A 50 -14.42 2.54 7.60
C PRO A 50 -13.55 3.40 6.68
N PHE A 51 -13.58 4.72 6.87
CA PHE A 51 -12.92 5.68 5.99
C PHE A 51 -11.94 6.58 6.73
N VAL A 52 -10.94 7.00 5.98
CA VAL A 52 -9.85 7.86 6.41
C VAL A 52 -9.58 8.88 5.32
N TYR A 53 -9.25 10.12 5.68
CA TYR A 53 -9.13 11.17 4.68
C TYR A 53 -7.66 11.48 4.36
N ALA A 54 -7.36 11.66 3.07
CA ALA A 54 -6.09 12.20 2.60
C ALA A 54 -6.28 13.54 1.90
N ARG A 55 -5.25 14.41 1.96
CA ARG A 55 -5.27 15.72 1.34
C ARG A 55 -5.22 15.60 -0.18
N LEU A 56 -6.21 16.15 -0.87
CA LEU A 56 -6.18 16.32 -2.32
C LEU A 56 -5.27 17.49 -2.68
N SER A 57 -4.30 17.22 -3.55
CA SER A 57 -3.33 18.19 -4.07
C SER A 57 -3.35 18.16 -5.58
N TYR A 58 -3.04 19.28 -6.23
CA TYR A 58 -2.97 19.35 -7.69
C TYR A 58 -1.51 19.38 -8.11
N LEU A 59 -1.15 18.69 -9.19
CA LEU A 59 0.20 18.76 -9.75
C LEU A 59 0.43 20.17 -10.32
N ASP A 60 -0.33 20.54 -11.34
CA ASP A 60 -0.29 21.88 -11.91
C ASP A 60 -1.25 22.84 -11.18
N PRO A 61 -0.87 24.10 -10.96
CA PRO A 61 -1.78 25.10 -10.39
C PRO A 61 -2.91 25.46 -11.36
N GLU A 62 -2.70 25.26 -12.67
CA GLU A 62 -3.68 25.55 -13.73
C GLU A 62 -4.87 24.56 -13.71
N THR A 63 -4.64 23.31 -13.29
CA THR A 63 -5.70 22.28 -13.20
C THR A 63 -6.49 22.37 -11.89
N ARG A 64 -6.17 23.32 -11.02
CA ARG A 64 -6.93 23.57 -9.80
C ARG A 64 -8.23 24.29 -10.16
N PRO A 65 -9.41 23.81 -9.70
CA PRO A 65 -10.67 24.50 -9.96
C PRO A 65 -10.63 25.92 -9.36
N ALA A 66 -11.08 26.90 -10.15
CA ALA A 66 -11.05 28.31 -9.78
C ALA A 66 -11.97 28.63 -8.59
N ASN A 67 -13.09 27.91 -8.48
CA ASN A 67 -14.04 28.08 -7.41
C ASN A 67 -13.55 27.33 -6.15
N LYS A 68 -13.21 28.10 -5.10
CA LYS A 68 -12.77 27.57 -3.79
C LYS A 68 -13.80 26.63 -3.14
N THR A 69 -15.07 26.74 -3.52
CA THR A 69 -16.19 25.92 -3.05
C THR A 69 -16.23 24.54 -3.72
N GLU A 70 -15.82 24.42 -4.98
CA GLU A 70 -15.80 23.16 -5.74
C GLU A 70 -14.51 22.34 -5.52
N ALA A 71 -13.46 23.00 -5.03
CA ALA A 71 -12.19 22.33 -4.73
C ALA A 71 -12.33 21.38 -3.53
N LEU A 72 -12.53 20.09 -3.80
CA LEU A 72 -12.43 19.03 -2.80
C LEU A 72 -11.04 19.11 -2.13
N ARG A 73 -11.03 19.27 -0.80
CA ARG A 73 -9.77 19.36 -0.04
C ARG A 73 -9.25 18.00 0.41
N TYR A 74 -10.16 17.03 0.51
CA TYR A 74 -9.89 15.72 1.07
C TYR A 74 -10.56 14.65 0.21
N VAL A 75 -9.91 13.49 0.11
CA VAL A 75 -10.42 12.27 -0.53
C VAL A 75 -10.62 11.21 0.55
N PRO A 76 -11.77 10.53 0.60
CA PRO A 76 -11.97 9.38 1.46
C PRO A 76 -11.17 8.17 0.94
N LEU A 77 -10.47 7.50 1.84
CA LEU A 77 -9.65 6.30 1.65
C LEU A 77 -10.17 5.19 2.54
N SER A 78 -10.01 3.93 2.13
CA SER A 78 -10.31 2.77 2.97
C SER A 78 -9.37 2.69 4.20
N SER A 79 -9.96 2.58 5.39
CA SER A 79 -9.19 2.46 6.64
C SER A 79 -8.41 1.14 6.72
N HIS A 80 -8.90 0.08 6.08
CA HIS A 80 -8.21 -1.20 5.99
C HIS A 80 -6.84 -1.06 5.30
N VAL A 81 -6.75 -0.35 4.17
CA VAL A 81 -5.50 -0.26 3.41
C VAL A 81 -4.57 0.81 4.00
N PHE A 82 -5.13 1.97 4.36
CA PHE A 82 -4.37 3.17 4.71
C PHE A 82 -4.31 3.48 6.21
N ASN A 83 -5.02 2.74 7.06
CA ASN A 83 -4.97 2.93 8.52
C ASN A 83 -4.90 1.61 9.32
N THR A 84 -4.15 0.65 8.78
CA THR A 84 -3.74 -0.53 9.55
C THR A 84 -2.64 -0.15 10.55
N THR A 85 -2.59 -0.83 11.70
CA THR A 85 -1.50 -0.70 12.67
C THR A 85 -0.16 -1.11 12.02
N PRO A 86 0.82 -0.19 11.87
CA PRO A 86 2.06 -0.48 11.17
C PRO A 86 2.86 -1.61 11.81
N HIS A 87 3.14 -2.67 11.04
CA HIS A 87 3.86 -3.84 11.52
C HIS A 87 5.34 -3.81 11.08
N GLN A 88 6.20 -3.25 11.94
CA GLN A 88 7.62 -3.01 11.63
C GLN A 88 8.38 -4.28 11.18
N HIS A 89 8.13 -5.42 11.83
CA HIS A 89 8.78 -6.68 11.47
C HIS A 89 8.41 -7.16 10.06
N ALA A 90 7.15 -6.96 9.63
CA ALA A 90 6.72 -7.34 8.29
C ALA A 90 7.36 -6.43 7.23
N MET A 91 7.44 -5.14 7.53
CA MET A 91 8.14 -4.15 6.69
C MET A 91 9.63 -4.52 6.52
N HIS A 92 10.30 -4.91 7.61
CA HIS A 92 11.70 -5.36 7.56
C HIS A 92 11.86 -6.61 6.70
N LEU A 93 11.05 -7.65 6.91
CA LEU A 93 11.11 -8.88 6.11
C LEU A 93 10.90 -8.61 4.62
N ALA A 94 9.92 -7.77 4.27
CA ALA A 94 9.69 -7.38 2.88
C ALA A 94 10.86 -6.59 2.28
N SER A 95 11.56 -5.78 3.09
CA SER A 95 12.75 -5.04 2.64
C SER A 95 13.93 -5.96 2.35
N VAL A 96 14.19 -6.93 3.21
CA VAL A 96 15.26 -7.93 3.04
C VAL A 96 14.95 -8.79 1.82
N TYR A 97 13.73 -9.30 1.71
CA TYR A 97 13.26 -10.07 0.55
C TYR A 97 13.54 -9.36 -0.78
N TYR A 98 13.20 -8.07 -0.87
CA TYR A 98 13.44 -7.27 -2.07
C TYR A 98 14.93 -7.09 -2.39
N GLN A 99 15.74 -6.79 -1.37
CA GLN A 99 17.19 -6.58 -1.53
C GLN A 99 17.93 -7.87 -1.89
N ASP A 100 17.53 -9.00 -1.31
CA ASP A 100 18.07 -10.32 -1.60
C ASP A 100 17.79 -10.72 -3.06
N ALA A 101 16.57 -10.48 -3.55
CA ALA A 101 16.21 -10.71 -4.95
C ALA A 101 16.98 -9.83 -5.95
N MET A 102 17.41 -8.63 -5.53
CA MET A 102 18.23 -7.74 -6.36
C MET A 102 19.71 -8.16 -6.43
N ARG A 103 20.17 -8.99 -5.50
CA ARG A 103 21.58 -9.32 -5.32
C ARG A 103 22.01 -10.41 -6.28
N ASN A 104 23.02 -10.13 -7.09
CA ASN A 104 23.65 -11.11 -7.97
C ASN A 104 24.88 -11.73 -7.29
N GLY A 105 24.86 -13.04 -7.05
CA GLY A 105 26.01 -13.80 -6.53
C GLY A 105 26.92 -14.31 -7.63
N THR A 106 27.65 -13.43 -8.33
CA THR A 106 28.58 -13.81 -9.41
C THR A 106 30.02 -14.06 -8.94
N ALA A 107 30.32 -13.76 -7.67
CA ALA A 107 31.64 -13.95 -7.10
C ALA A 107 32.02 -15.44 -7.12
N SER A 108 33.16 -15.75 -7.75
CA SER A 108 33.69 -17.10 -7.88
C SER A 108 35.20 -17.11 -7.67
N THR A 109 35.68 -18.01 -6.83
CA THR A 109 37.11 -18.33 -6.71
C THR A 109 37.41 -19.69 -7.30
N LYS A 110 38.57 -19.82 -7.96
CA LYS A 110 39.03 -21.10 -8.47
C LYS A 110 39.43 -22.02 -7.33
N THR A 111 38.81 -23.19 -7.28
CA THR A 111 39.27 -24.27 -6.39
C THR A 111 40.55 -24.90 -6.92
N ARG A 112 41.24 -25.69 -6.08
CA ARG A 112 42.49 -26.38 -6.47
C ARG A 112 42.39 -27.23 -7.75
N SER A 113 41.20 -27.71 -8.10
CA SER A 113 40.92 -28.47 -9.33
C SER A 113 40.65 -27.59 -10.54
N GLU A 114 40.31 -26.32 -10.34
CA GLU A 114 39.96 -25.36 -11.40
C GLU A 114 41.16 -24.47 -11.77
N VAL A 115 42.21 -24.41 -10.94
CA VAL A 115 43.44 -23.68 -11.28
C VAL A 115 44.31 -24.49 -12.23
N ASN A 116 44.88 -23.82 -13.24
CA ASN A 116 45.74 -24.44 -14.22
C ASN A 116 47.10 -24.81 -13.61
N PHE A 117 47.24 -26.06 -13.15
CA PHE A 117 48.47 -26.64 -12.64
C PHE A 117 48.62 -28.11 -13.00
N SER A 118 49.84 -28.62 -12.87
CA SER A 118 50.10 -30.06 -12.93
C SER A 118 49.61 -30.75 -11.65
N GLY A 119 48.76 -31.78 -11.82
CA GLY A 119 48.37 -32.71 -10.75
C GLY A 119 49.47 -33.71 -10.36
N ARG A 120 50.66 -33.61 -10.97
CA ARG A 120 51.81 -34.46 -10.62
C ARG A 120 52.31 -34.10 -9.22
N LYS A 121 52.66 -35.13 -8.46
CA LYS A 121 53.32 -34.97 -7.16
C LYS A 121 54.64 -34.19 -7.32
N LEU A 122 54.82 -33.10 -6.56
CA LEU A 122 55.97 -32.19 -6.68
C LEU A 122 57.30 -32.85 -6.28
N ARG A 123 57.27 -33.76 -5.30
CA ARG A 123 58.45 -34.49 -4.82
C ARG A 123 58.07 -35.77 -4.09
N PRO A 124 58.99 -36.75 -3.97
CA PRO A 124 58.72 -38.00 -3.28
C PRO A 124 58.33 -37.79 -1.81
N GLN A 125 57.52 -38.72 -1.29
CA GLN A 125 56.96 -38.65 0.06
C GLN A 125 58.03 -38.68 1.16
N LYS A 126 59.18 -39.29 0.88
CA LYS A 126 60.33 -39.47 1.78
C LYS A 126 61.62 -39.12 1.02
N GLY A 127 62.71 -38.88 1.76
CA GLY A 127 64.05 -38.61 1.20
C GLY A 127 64.36 -37.15 0.86
N SER A 128 63.37 -36.25 0.83
CA SER A 128 63.59 -34.84 0.45
C SER A 128 63.91 -33.88 1.60
N GLY A 129 63.80 -34.29 2.86
CA GLY A 129 64.03 -33.43 4.04
C GLY A 129 63.05 -32.26 4.22
N ARG A 130 62.04 -32.12 3.35
CA ARG A 130 61.07 -31.01 3.33
C ARG A 130 59.66 -31.49 3.71
N ALA A 131 58.80 -30.59 4.21
CA ALA A 131 57.41 -30.87 4.62
C ALA A 131 56.62 -31.65 3.57
N ARG A 132 55.74 -32.61 3.86
CA ARG A 132 55.10 -33.41 2.80
C ARG A 132 54.19 -32.55 1.90
N LEU A 133 54.26 -32.78 0.58
CA LEU A 133 53.45 -32.04 -0.37
C LEU A 133 52.94 -32.92 -1.51
N SER A 134 51.74 -32.61 -2.00
CA SER A 134 51.10 -33.28 -3.11
C SER A 134 51.45 -32.56 -4.42
N ASP A 135 50.49 -31.83 -4.97
CA ASP A 135 50.46 -31.15 -6.25
C ASP A 135 50.59 -29.62 -6.08
N ALA A 136 50.89 -28.93 -7.19
CA ALA A 136 51.10 -27.49 -7.21
C ALA A 136 49.82 -26.70 -6.93
N GLY A 137 48.64 -27.29 -7.17
CA GLY A 137 47.35 -26.66 -6.93
C GLY A 137 46.94 -26.56 -5.46
N SER A 138 47.75 -27.07 -4.52
CA SER A 138 47.46 -27.04 -3.08
C SER A 138 47.25 -25.59 -2.57
N PRO A 139 46.19 -25.32 -1.80
CA PRO A 139 45.94 -24.00 -1.19
C PRO A 139 47.07 -23.50 -0.29
N MET A 140 47.91 -24.41 0.23
CA MET A 140 49.07 -24.05 1.06
C MET A 140 50.21 -23.41 0.24
N LEU A 141 50.21 -23.61 -1.09
CA LEU A 141 51.24 -23.07 -1.96
C LEU A 141 50.84 -21.72 -2.55
N ARG A 142 51.84 -20.89 -2.84
CA ARG A 142 51.64 -19.65 -3.59
C ARG A 142 51.14 -19.98 -4.99
N GLY A 143 50.05 -19.31 -5.38
CA GLY A 143 49.38 -19.54 -6.66
C GLY A 143 48.39 -20.69 -6.65
N GLY A 144 48.33 -21.51 -5.59
CA GLY A 144 47.36 -22.59 -5.45
C GLY A 144 45.90 -22.12 -5.36
N GLY A 145 44.96 -23.07 -5.47
CA GLY A 145 43.52 -22.75 -5.41
C GLY A 145 43.05 -22.34 -4.02
N VAL A 146 41.91 -21.63 -3.94
CA VAL A 146 41.30 -21.22 -2.67
C VAL A 146 40.53 -22.40 -2.06
N ALA A 147 40.73 -22.67 -0.76
CA ALA A 147 40.05 -23.77 -0.06
C ALA A 147 38.56 -23.45 0.21
N HIS A 148 38.30 -22.32 0.86
CA HIS A 148 36.95 -21.81 1.13
C HIS A 148 36.83 -20.40 0.58
N GLY A 149 36.35 -20.28 -0.65
CA GLY A 149 36.10 -19.00 -1.29
C GLY A 149 34.65 -18.90 -1.78
N PRO A 150 34.22 -17.71 -2.20
CA PRO A 150 32.89 -17.51 -2.73
C PRO A 150 32.66 -18.38 -3.97
N ARG A 151 31.48 -18.98 -4.04
CA ARG A 151 30.93 -19.69 -5.19
C ARG A 151 29.71 -18.93 -5.67
N PRO A 152 29.43 -18.89 -6.99
CA PRO A 152 28.22 -18.28 -7.49
C PRO A 152 26.99 -18.92 -6.87
N ARG A 153 26.07 -18.11 -6.37
CA ARG A 153 24.84 -18.57 -5.72
C ARG A 153 23.71 -17.59 -5.91
N ASP A 154 22.50 -18.10 -5.85
CA ASP A 154 21.30 -17.28 -5.74
C ASP A 154 21.12 -16.84 -4.28
N PHE A 155 20.71 -15.58 -4.10
CA PHE A 155 20.41 -14.99 -2.79
C PHE A 155 18.91 -14.82 -2.57
N ALA A 156 18.07 -15.05 -3.59
CA ALA A 156 16.63 -14.88 -3.48
C ALA A 156 16.05 -15.71 -2.34
N THR A 157 15.26 -15.05 -1.48
CA THR A 157 14.49 -15.65 -0.40
C THR A 157 13.02 -15.68 -0.78
N GLU A 158 12.23 -16.58 -0.19
CA GLU A 158 10.78 -16.65 -0.42
C GLU A 158 10.02 -15.98 0.74
N LEU A 159 9.00 -15.18 0.41
CA LEU A 159 8.14 -14.52 1.40
C LEU A 159 6.65 -14.75 1.08
N PRO A 160 5.84 -15.22 2.04
CA PRO A 160 4.41 -15.46 1.81
C PRO A 160 3.69 -14.21 1.31
N ARG A 161 2.76 -14.38 0.37
CA ARG A 161 2.01 -13.28 -0.25
C ARG A 161 1.29 -12.40 0.78
N LYS A 162 0.61 -12.99 1.77
CA LYS A 162 -0.09 -12.24 2.84
C LYS A 162 0.85 -11.36 3.65
N VAL A 163 2.11 -11.77 3.84
CA VAL A 163 3.13 -10.99 4.56
C VAL A 163 3.61 -9.82 3.69
N ARG A 164 3.75 -10.02 2.37
CA ARG A 164 4.04 -8.95 1.41
C ARG A 164 2.95 -7.88 1.41
N GLU A 165 1.69 -8.30 1.34
CA GLU A 165 0.53 -7.40 1.38
C GLU A 165 0.42 -6.65 2.72
N LEU A 166 0.61 -7.35 3.86
CA LEU A 166 0.63 -6.74 5.18
C LEU A 166 1.74 -5.68 5.31
N ALA A 167 2.93 -5.97 4.78
CA ALA A 167 4.03 -5.02 4.76
C ALA A 167 3.67 -3.78 3.95
N LEU A 168 3.07 -3.94 2.77
CA LEU A 168 2.65 -2.82 1.93
C LEU A 168 1.57 -1.95 2.61
N ARG A 169 0.52 -2.57 3.16
CA ARG A 169 -0.51 -1.86 3.96
C ARG A 169 0.12 -1.09 5.14
N SER A 170 1.08 -1.72 5.83
CA SER A 170 1.79 -1.10 6.96
C SER A 170 2.60 0.13 6.54
N VAL A 171 3.29 0.07 5.39
CA VAL A 171 4.06 1.23 4.87
C VAL A 171 3.13 2.35 4.43
N LEU A 172 2.07 2.05 3.69
CA LEU A 172 1.10 3.06 3.26
C LEU A 172 0.43 3.74 4.46
N SER A 173 0.06 2.95 5.48
CA SER A 173 -0.51 3.46 6.72
C SER A 173 0.47 4.33 7.51
N ALA A 174 1.76 3.97 7.53
CA ALA A 174 2.80 4.80 8.13
C ALA A 174 2.94 6.14 7.38
N ARG A 175 2.98 6.13 6.04
CA ARG A 175 3.08 7.34 5.22
C ARG A 175 1.88 8.27 5.39
N TRP A 176 0.68 7.69 5.49
CA TRP A 176 -0.54 8.46 5.76
C TRP A 176 -0.48 9.12 7.15
N ARG A 177 -0.12 8.37 8.20
CA ARG A 177 0.01 8.91 9.58
C ARG A 177 1.09 9.99 9.71
N GLU A 178 2.17 9.88 8.93
CA GLU A 178 3.23 10.89 8.86
C GLU A 178 2.77 12.18 8.13
N GLY A 179 1.65 12.14 7.41
CA GLY A 179 1.20 13.24 6.54
C GLY A 179 1.98 13.34 5.23
N SER A 180 2.76 12.30 4.89
CA SER A 180 3.66 12.22 3.73
C SER A 180 3.00 11.59 2.49
N LEU A 181 1.72 11.27 2.58
CA LEU A 181 0.91 10.72 1.50
C LEU A 181 0.01 11.81 0.92
N HIS A 182 0.14 12.09 -0.38
CA HIS A 182 -0.69 13.04 -1.11
C HIS A 182 -1.42 12.35 -2.26
N VAL A 183 -2.68 12.75 -2.46
CA VAL A 183 -3.50 12.28 -3.58
C VAL A 183 -3.63 13.40 -4.58
N VAL A 184 -3.50 13.08 -5.86
CA VAL A 184 -3.61 14.01 -7.00
C VAL A 184 -4.68 13.50 -7.95
N PRO A 185 -5.54 14.36 -8.52
CA PRO A 185 -6.61 13.91 -9.40
C PRO A 185 -6.12 13.32 -10.73
N SER A 186 -5.05 13.88 -11.28
CA SER A 186 -4.36 13.32 -12.44
C SER A 186 -2.94 13.87 -12.55
N LEU A 187 -2.02 13.08 -13.13
CA LEU A 187 -0.67 13.53 -13.47
C LEU A 187 -0.62 14.28 -14.81
N SER A 188 -1.53 15.24 -15.00
CA SER A 188 -1.61 16.05 -16.21
C SER A 188 -0.29 16.78 -16.46
N TRP A 189 0.44 16.44 -17.52
CA TRP A 189 1.69 17.11 -17.90
C TRP A 189 1.76 17.42 -19.39
N GLN A 190 2.05 18.67 -19.72
CA GLN A 190 2.12 19.17 -21.10
C GLN A 190 3.21 18.43 -21.92
N PRO A 191 3.01 18.29 -23.25
CA PRO A 191 3.92 17.55 -24.11
C PRO A 191 5.34 18.16 -24.17
N PRO A 192 6.36 17.35 -24.51
CA PRO A 192 7.69 17.85 -24.86
C PRO A 192 7.62 18.92 -25.97
N PRO A 193 8.46 19.97 -25.95
CA PRO A 193 9.70 20.09 -25.20
C PRO A 193 9.57 20.83 -23.85
N THR A 194 8.44 20.72 -23.14
CA THR A 194 8.34 21.25 -21.77
C THR A 194 9.49 20.70 -20.91
N SER A 195 10.42 21.58 -20.55
CA SER A 195 11.71 21.23 -19.95
C SER A 195 11.53 20.52 -18.62
N THR A 196 12.33 19.48 -18.36
CA THR A 196 12.60 18.92 -17.02
C THR A 196 12.79 20.03 -15.96
N GLY A 197 13.33 21.19 -16.36
CA GLY A 197 13.49 22.36 -15.50
C GLY A 197 12.18 23.01 -15.02
N ARG A 198 11.08 22.96 -15.81
CA ARG A 198 9.76 23.42 -15.35
C ARG A 198 9.23 22.48 -14.27
N LEU A 199 9.30 21.17 -14.54
CA LEU A 199 8.87 20.14 -13.60
C LEU A 199 9.67 20.25 -12.29
N SER A 200 11.00 20.35 -12.37
CA SER A 200 11.84 20.43 -11.17
C SER A 200 11.56 21.69 -10.33
N ARG A 201 11.31 22.84 -10.95
CA ARG A 201 10.91 24.07 -10.23
C ARG A 201 9.55 23.93 -9.56
N LEU A 202 8.60 23.28 -10.24
CA LEU A 202 7.27 23.02 -9.71
C LEU A 202 7.30 22.04 -8.54
N LEU A 203 8.08 20.96 -8.65
CA LEU A 203 8.24 20.00 -7.56
C LEU A 203 8.93 20.66 -6.36
N ARG A 204 9.96 21.47 -6.58
CA ARG A 204 10.62 22.26 -5.53
C ARG A 204 9.68 23.21 -4.81
N SER A 205 8.80 23.92 -5.55
CA SER A 205 7.87 24.86 -4.93
C SER A 205 6.81 24.18 -4.05
N LYS A 206 6.57 22.89 -4.26
CA LYS A 206 5.68 22.04 -3.46
C LYS A 206 6.42 21.15 -2.45
N GLU A 207 7.75 21.26 -2.37
CA GLU A 207 8.60 20.41 -1.53
C GLU A 207 8.55 18.92 -1.92
N TRP A 208 8.20 18.61 -3.17
CA TRP A 208 8.10 17.25 -3.74
C TRP A 208 9.39 16.80 -4.43
N ASP A 209 10.54 17.21 -3.90
CA ASP A 209 11.85 16.93 -4.50
C ASP A 209 12.26 15.46 -4.42
N ARG A 210 11.74 14.74 -3.41
CA ARG A 210 12.05 13.34 -3.12
C ARG A 210 10.75 12.56 -2.99
N ALA A 211 10.11 12.30 -4.12
CA ALA A 211 8.76 11.73 -4.14
C ALA A 211 8.66 10.51 -5.07
N LEU A 212 7.88 9.53 -4.60
CA LEU A 212 7.41 8.41 -5.41
C LEU A 212 6.03 8.75 -5.98
N PHE A 213 5.90 8.78 -7.29
CA PHE A 213 4.63 8.93 -7.99
C PHE A 213 4.09 7.56 -8.37
N LEU A 214 2.85 7.27 -7.99
CA LEU A 214 2.13 6.05 -8.31
C LEU A 214 0.97 6.39 -9.24
N THR A 215 0.88 5.69 -10.38
CA THR A 215 -0.18 5.89 -11.37
C THR A 215 -0.76 4.57 -11.84
N ALA A 216 -2.06 4.53 -12.04
CA ALA A 216 -2.74 3.45 -12.72
C ALA A 216 -3.87 4.06 -13.57
N PRO A 217 -4.09 3.55 -14.79
CA PRO A 217 -5.22 3.97 -15.58
C PRO A 217 -6.50 3.46 -14.93
N ARG A 218 -7.54 4.27 -15.01
CA ARG A 218 -8.89 3.86 -14.68
C ARG A 218 -9.51 3.25 -15.92
N ALA A 219 -10.05 2.04 -15.80
CA ALA A 219 -10.76 1.41 -16.90
C ALA A 219 -12.15 2.08 -17.03
N PRO A 220 -12.61 2.38 -18.25
CA PRO A 220 -14.00 2.81 -18.45
C PRO A 220 -14.92 1.67 -17.99
N MET A 221 -15.78 1.95 -17.00
CA MET A 221 -16.82 1.01 -16.56
C MET A 221 -18.17 1.46 -17.11
N PRO A 222 -19.03 0.52 -17.56
CA PRO A 222 -20.38 0.85 -18.02
C PRO A 222 -21.27 1.27 -16.84
N ASP A 223 -22.33 2.03 -17.14
CA ASP A 223 -23.21 2.61 -16.12
C ASP A 223 -23.85 1.61 -15.14
N SER A 224 -23.91 0.33 -15.52
CA SER A 224 -24.54 -0.73 -14.75
C SER A 224 -23.69 -1.29 -13.59
N GLU A 225 -22.36 -1.09 -13.60
CA GLU A 225 -21.44 -1.60 -12.56
C GLU A 225 -21.11 -0.53 -11.50
N ILE A 226 -21.83 0.60 -11.53
CA ILE A 226 -21.49 1.84 -10.80
C ILE A 226 -21.78 1.79 -9.30
N ASN A 227 -22.61 0.85 -8.82
CA ASN A 227 -23.15 0.92 -7.45
C ASN A 227 -22.41 0.10 -6.39
N ASP A 228 -21.28 -0.55 -6.69
CA ASP A 228 -20.60 -1.39 -5.70
C ASP A 228 -19.30 -0.76 -5.16
N ALA A 229 -19.41 -0.17 -3.97
CA ALA A 229 -18.46 -0.32 -2.86
C ALA A 229 -17.06 0.36 -2.90
N ARG A 230 -16.88 1.49 -3.59
CA ARG A 230 -15.56 2.20 -3.57
C ARG A 230 -15.67 3.65 -3.06
N PRO A 231 -15.09 3.99 -1.89
CA PRO A 231 -15.20 5.33 -1.33
C PRO A 231 -14.47 6.40 -2.17
N SER A 232 -13.36 6.05 -2.83
CA SER A 232 -12.58 7.00 -3.65
C SER A 232 -13.12 7.20 -5.07
N ALA A 233 -14.11 6.41 -5.50
CA ALA A 233 -14.69 6.43 -6.83
C ALA A 233 -15.81 7.48 -6.96
N SER A 234 -15.69 8.63 -6.27
CA SER A 234 -16.72 9.67 -6.25
C SER A 234 -16.90 10.44 -7.57
N GLU A 235 -16.24 10.02 -8.66
CA GLU A 235 -16.44 10.56 -10.01
C GLU A 235 -17.04 9.46 -10.92
N PRO A 236 -18.20 9.72 -11.55
CA PRO A 236 -19.13 8.65 -11.95
C PRO A 236 -18.85 7.97 -13.30
N GLN A 237 -18.03 8.52 -14.20
CA GLN A 237 -17.84 7.96 -15.55
C GLN A 237 -16.43 8.25 -16.07
N TYR A 238 -15.67 7.21 -16.44
CA TYR A 238 -14.40 7.37 -17.15
C TYR A 238 -14.63 7.17 -18.64
N GLU A 239 -14.51 8.25 -19.40
CA GLU A 239 -14.58 8.19 -20.86
C GLU A 239 -13.31 7.57 -21.44
N TYR A 240 -13.42 6.86 -22.57
CA TYR A 240 -12.24 6.32 -23.27
C TYR A 240 -11.24 7.43 -23.64
N GLU A 241 -11.73 8.63 -23.95
CA GLU A 241 -10.89 9.79 -24.23
C GLU A 241 -10.00 10.16 -23.03
N GLN A 242 -10.56 10.15 -21.83
CA GLN A 242 -9.83 10.43 -20.59
C GLN A 242 -8.74 9.39 -20.33
N PHE A 243 -8.98 8.11 -20.66
CA PHE A 243 -7.96 7.07 -20.58
C PHE A 243 -6.78 7.36 -21.53
N VAL A 244 -7.07 7.75 -22.78
CA VAL A 244 -6.05 8.12 -23.77
C VAL A 244 -5.28 9.36 -23.35
N GLU A 245 -5.96 10.36 -22.79
CA GLU A 245 -5.34 11.56 -22.24
C GLU A 245 -4.45 11.25 -21.04
N HIS A 246 -4.92 10.46 -20.08
CA HIS A 246 -4.13 10.00 -18.94
C HIS A 246 -2.86 9.30 -19.41
N ALA A 247 -2.97 8.37 -20.37
CA ALA A 247 -1.80 7.69 -20.93
C ALA A 247 -0.80 8.67 -21.60
N LYS A 248 -1.29 9.69 -22.31
CA LYS A 248 -0.45 10.75 -22.88
C LYS A 248 0.24 11.57 -21.79
N TYR A 249 -0.49 12.00 -20.77
CA TYR A 249 0.03 12.78 -19.65
C TYR A 249 1.10 12.03 -18.85
N VAL A 250 0.82 10.77 -18.50
CA VAL A 250 1.77 9.89 -17.81
C VAL A 250 3.05 9.72 -18.64
N ARG A 251 2.94 9.51 -19.96
CA ARG A 251 4.11 9.43 -20.85
C ARG A 251 4.93 10.72 -20.84
N ASN A 252 4.26 11.88 -20.89
CA ASN A 252 4.93 13.18 -20.86
C ASN A 252 5.64 13.41 -19.53
N PHE A 253 4.97 13.08 -18.43
CA PHE A 253 5.51 13.15 -17.07
C PHE A 253 6.72 12.21 -16.91
N GLU A 254 6.63 10.96 -17.35
CA GLU A 254 7.72 9.98 -17.29
C GLU A 254 8.97 10.49 -18.02
N ASN A 255 8.80 11.05 -19.22
CA ASN A 255 9.90 11.63 -19.99
C ASN A 255 10.55 12.82 -19.26
N ALA A 256 9.75 13.68 -18.63
CA ALA A 256 10.24 14.83 -17.87
C ALA A 256 10.95 14.40 -16.58
N ALA A 257 10.43 13.39 -15.89
CA ALA A 257 10.93 12.87 -14.61
C ALA A 257 12.18 11.99 -14.76
N ARG A 258 12.44 11.40 -15.93
CA ARG A 258 13.61 10.54 -16.16
C ARG A 258 14.96 11.19 -15.82
N ASN A 259 15.04 12.51 -15.92
CA ASN A 259 16.24 13.30 -15.61
C ASN A 259 16.31 13.75 -14.13
N LEU A 260 15.33 13.41 -13.30
CA LEU A 260 15.25 13.76 -11.88
C LEU A 260 15.60 12.52 -11.04
N PRO A 261 16.78 12.45 -10.40
CA PRO A 261 17.25 11.22 -9.75
C PRO A 261 16.48 10.86 -8.47
N MET A 262 15.79 11.83 -7.88
CA MET A 262 15.06 11.68 -6.61
C MET A 262 13.56 11.51 -6.80
N VAL A 263 13.08 11.54 -8.04
CA VAL A 263 11.67 11.41 -8.40
C VAL A 263 11.51 10.14 -9.21
N GLU A 264 10.64 9.25 -8.75
CA GLU A 264 10.39 7.97 -9.42
C GLU A 264 8.90 7.87 -9.75
N LEU A 265 8.58 7.44 -10.98
CA LEU A 265 7.20 7.17 -11.40
C LEU A 265 7.05 5.65 -11.59
N ILE A 266 6.10 5.05 -10.86
CA ILE A 266 5.73 3.65 -11.02
C ILE A 266 4.31 3.55 -11.57
N GLN A 267 4.18 2.85 -12.68
CA GLN A 267 2.89 2.54 -13.31
C GLN A 267 2.41 1.18 -12.80
N LEU A 268 1.44 1.18 -11.90
CA LEU A 268 1.02 -0.03 -11.15
C LEU A 268 0.49 -1.13 -12.07
N HIS A 269 -0.30 -0.77 -13.09
CA HIS A 269 -0.84 -1.71 -14.08
C HIS A 269 0.23 -2.39 -14.97
N LYS A 270 1.43 -1.81 -15.11
CA LYS A 270 2.53 -2.42 -15.87
C LYS A 270 3.40 -3.35 -15.03
N LEU A 271 3.15 -3.41 -13.71
CA LEU A 271 3.80 -4.37 -12.83
C LEU A 271 3.19 -5.74 -13.11
N THR A 272 3.83 -6.51 -13.99
CA THR A 272 3.41 -7.87 -14.32
C THR A 272 3.41 -8.74 -13.06
N PRO A 273 2.44 -9.65 -12.86
CA PRO A 273 2.50 -10.61 -11.76
C PRO A 273 3.79 -11.42 -11.77
N HIS A 274 4.30 -11.78 -10.58
CA HIS A 274 5.45 -12.67 -10.43
C HIS A 274 5.21 -14.05 -11.07
N GLU A 275 5.61 -14.24 -12.33
CA GLU A 275 5.82 -15.56 -12.90
C GLU A 275 7.32 -15.85 -12.92
N ARG A 276 7.80 -16.74 -12.02
CA ARG A 276 8.93 -17.61 -12.35
C ARG A 276 8.82 -18.98 -11.68
N PRO A 277 8.58 -20.04 -12.47
CA PRO A 277 9.48 -21.19 -12.48
C PRO A 277 10.85 -20.77 -13.05
N ARG A 278 11.89 -21.46 -12.57
CA ARG A 278 13.34 -21.31 -12.82
C ARG A 278 13.75 -20.90 -14.26
N LEU A 279 14.70 -19.95 -14.35
CA LEU A 279 15.73 -19.73 -15.42
C LEU A 279 15.21 -19.74 -16.89
N GLU A 280 15.39 -18.75 -17.76
CA GLU A 280 16.49 -17.82 -18.05
C GLU A 280 15.90 -16.60 -18.80
N HIS A 281 16.58 -15.45 -18.76
CA HIS A 281 16.29 -14.18 -19.47
C HIS A 281 15.52 -13.09 -18.68
N ALA A 282 16.27 -12.04 -18.33
CA ALA A 282 15.93 -10.66 -17.96
C ALA A 282 14.95 -10.37 -16.79
N LYS A 283 15.47 -9.60 -15.82
CA LYS A 283 14.79 -8.97 -14.68
C LYS A 283 13.45 -8.32 -15.08
N ARG A 284 12.37 -8.65 -14.37
CA ARG A 284 11.18 -7.78 -14.27
C ARG A 284 10.64 -7.80 -12.83
N PRO A 285 10.62 -6.67 -12.12
CA PRO A 285 9.95 -6.53 -10.83
C PRO A 285 8.43 -6.48 -11.04
N GLY A 286 7.68 -7.16 -10.17
CA GLY A 286 6.31 -7.58 -10.50
C GLY A 286 5.37 -7.61 -9.31
N GLU A 287 5.29 -6.48 -8.60
CA GLU A 287 4.28 -6.04 -7.61
C GLU A 287 4.85 -4.74 -7.00
N LEU A 288 4.01 -3.85 -6.46
CA LEU A 288 4.51 -2.69 -5.71
C LEU A 288 5.15 -3.19 -4.41
N HIS A 289 6.46 -3.05 -4.26
CA HIS A 289 7.13 -3.52 -3.04
C HIS A 289 7.15 -2.45 -1.95
N ALA A 290 6.94 -2.90 -0.70
CA ALA A 290 7.05 -2.06 0.50
C ALA A 290 8.38 -1.29 0.56
N TYR A 291 9.49 -1.89 0.11
CA TYR A 291 10.81 -1.24 0.04
C TYR A 291 10.83 0.00 -0.87
N GLN A 292 10.17 -0.05 -2.03
CA GLN A 292 10.15 1.07 -2.97
C GLN A 292 9.43 2.28 -2.36
N VAL A 293 8.35 2.03 -1.62
CA VAL A 293 7.60 3.06 -0.89
C VAL A 293 8.41 3.61 0.30
N LEU A 294 9.17 2.76 1.00
CA LEU A 294 10.03 3.18 2.12
C LEU A 294 11.24 4.02 1.69
N ARG A 295 11.77 3.78 0.49
CA ARG A 295 12.92 4.50 -0.06
C ARG A 295 12.66 6.01 -0.22
N HIS A 296 11.41 6.37 -0.48
CA HIS A 296 11.00 7.75 -0.74
C HIS A 296 10.26 8.32 0.47
N PRO A 297 10.60 9.53 0.97
CA PRO A 297 9.91 10.11 2.11
C PRO A 297 8.46 10.49 1.78
N LEU A 298 8.20 10.96 0.56
CA LEU A 298 6.88 11.36 0.09
C LEU A 298 6.33 10.37 -0.94
N VAL A 299 5.03 10.08 -0.84
CA VAL A 299 4.31 9.23 -1.78
C VAL A 299 3.14 10.03 -2.34
N ILE A 300 3.09 10.13 -3.65
CA ILE A 300 2.07 10.88 -4.39
C ILE A 300 1.35 9.89 -5.29
N MET A 301 0.02 9.87 -5.22
CA MET A 301 -0.80 8.88 -5.91
C MET A 301 -1.81 9.58 -6.78
N ASP A 302 -1.95 9.13 -8.02
CA ASP A 302 -3.13 9.44 -8.82
C ASP A 302 -4.37 8.75 -8.22
N LEU A 303 -5.57 9.29 -8.42
CA LEU A 303 -6.80 8.65 -7.97
C LEU A 303 -6.96 7.25 -8.58
N GLY A 304 -6.54 7.04 -9.82
CA GLY A 304 -6.54 5.69 -10.42
C GLY A 304 -5.57 4.73 -9.71
N ALA A 305 -4.44 5.22 -9.21
CA ALA A 305 -3.52 4.39 -8.43
C ALA A 305 -4.07 4.03 -7.05
N LEU A 306 -4.83 4.95 -6.45
CA LEU A 306 -5.54 4.72 -5.20
C LEU A 306 -6.56 3.57 -5.38
N GLU A 307 -7.46 3.69 -6.36
CA GLU A 307 -8.45 2.65 -6.67
C GLU A 307 -7.80 1.29 -6.95
N TRP A 308 -6.71 1.29 -7.72
CA TRP A 308 -5.98 0.05 -8.00
C TRP A 308 -5.43 -0.60 -6.73
N LEU A 309 -4.90 0.17 -5.79
CA LEU A 309 -4.41 -0.38 -4.52
C LEU A 309 -5.53 -0.85 -3.60
N GLU A 310 -6.65 -0.13 -3.57
CA GLU A 310 -7.83 -0.58 -2.82
C GLU A 310 -8.36 -1.89 -3.38
N GLU A 311 -8.40 -2.06 -4.69
CA GLU A 311 -8.78 -3.33 -5.31
C GLU A 311 -7.80 -4.47 -4.98
N LYS A 312 -6.49 -4.23 -5.08
CA LYS A 312 -5.49 -5.29 -4.87
C LYS A 312 -5.24 -5.63 -3.40
N LEU A 313 -5.42 -4.67 -2.49
CA LEU A 313 -5.17 -4.85 -1.06
C LEU A 313 -6.46 -4.95 -0.23
N GLY A 314 -7.62 -4.62 -0.77
CA GLY A 314 -8.90 -4.56 -0.06
C GLY A 314 -9.76 -5.81 -0.16
N GLY A 315 -9.32 -6.85 -0.89
CA GLY A 315 -10.09 -8.05 -1.29
C GLY A 315 -10.63 -8.99 -0.20
N ALA A 316 -11.03 -8.48 0.96
CA ALA A 316 -11.86 -9.19 1.94
C ALA A 316 -13.02 -8.31 2.46
N MET A 317 -12.79 -7.01 2.71
CA MET A 317 -13.84 -6.13 3.29
C MET A 317 -14.83 -5.60 2.26
N THR A 318 -14.50 -5.52 0.97
CA THR A 318 -15.46 -5.03 -0.05
C THR A 318 -16.59 -6.03 -0.31
N HIS A 319 -16.33 -7.33 -0.14
CA HIS A 319 -17.37 -8.36 -0.18
C HIS A 319 -18.15 -8.41 1.14
N GLU A 320 -17.46 -8.39 2.29
CA GLU A 320 -18.12 -8.45 3.60
C GLU A 320 -18.95 -7.18 3.92
N LEU A 321 -18.48 -5.99 3.54
CA LEU A 321 -19.26 -4.75 3.70
C LEU A 321 -20.47 -4.71 2.78
N ASN A 322 -20.35 -5.23 1.55
CA ASN A 322 -21.48 -5.38 0.64
C ASN A 322 -22.50 -6.36 1.18
N GLU A 323 -22.07 -7.53 1.66
CA GLU A 323 -22.97 -8.51 2.29
C GLU A 323 -23.69 -7.94 3.51
N THR A 324 -23.01 -7.12 4.34
CA THR A 324 -23.66 -6.47 5.48
C THR A 324 -24.59 -5.31 5.08
N MET A 325 -24.27 -4.55 4.04
CA MET A 325 -25.14 -3.47 3.56
C MET A 325 -26.36 -4.00 2.79
N GLU A 326 -26.20 -5.09 2.03
CA GLU A 326 -27.29 -5.83 1.40
C GLU A 326 -28.21 -6.40 2.48
N ALA A 327 -27.66 -7.03 3.53
CA ALA A 327 -28.43 -7.54 4.66
C ALA A 327 -29.18 -6.44 5.43
N GLU A 328 -28.55 -5.28 5.69
CA GLU A 328 -29.21 -4.13 6.32
C GLU A 328 -30.33 -3.55 5.41
N SER A 329 -30.13 -3.55 4.09
CA SER A 329 -31.14 -3.09 3.13
C SER A 329 -32.32 -4.06 2.97
N GLU A 330 -32.08 -5.37 3.08
CA GLU A 330 -33.13 -6.39 3.05
C GLU A 330 -33.93 -6.41 4.36
N GLU A 331 -33.28 -6.18 5.51
CA GLU A 331 -33.96 -6.03 6.80
C GLU A 331 -34.83 -4.76 6.85
N ASP A 332 -34.37 -3.64 6.29
CA ASP A 332 -35.17 -2.40 6.21
C ASP A 332 -36.39 -2.55 5.28
N VAL A 333 -36.29 -3.36 4.22
CA VAL A 333 -37.43 -3.69 3.34
C VAL A 333 -38.41 -4.65 4.01
N LEU A 334 -37.93 -5.63 4.78
CA LEU A 334 -38.76 -6.55 5.56
C LEU A 334 -39.48 -5.86 6.74
N LEU A 335 -38.83 -4.88 7.38
CA LEU A 335 -39.44 -4.07 8.45
C LEU A 335 -40.47 -3.05 7.92
N ALA A 336 -40.42 -2.70 6.63
CA ALA A 336 -41.42 -1.84 6.00
C ALA A 336 -42.74 -2.58 5.72
N ASP A 337 -42.70 -3.88 5.39
CA ASP A 337 -43.89 -4.69 5.07
C ASP A 337 -44.68 -5.17 6.32
N ASP A 338 -44.04 -5.25 7.49
CA ASP A 338 -44.70 -5.60 8.76
C ASP A 338 -45.51 -4.43 9.38
N SER A 339 -45.54 -3.27 8.72
CA SER A 339 -46.26 -2.07 9.18
C SER A 339 -47.69 -1.94 8.62
N ILE A 340 -48.36 -3.06 8.31
CA ILE A 340 -49.80 -3.07 8.01
C ILE A 340 -50.57 -3.34 9.31
N PRO A 341 -51.30 -2.36 9.90
CA PRO A 341 -52.19 -2.66 11.01
C PRO A 341 -53.41 -3.42 10.49
N THR A 342 -53.51 -4.68 10.86
CA THR A 342 -54.68 -5.52 10.65
C THR A 342 -55.65 -5.40 11.84
N ALA A 343 -56.91 -5.06 11.52
CA ALA A 343 -58.14 -5.36 12.28
C ALA A 343 -58.35 -4.56 13.60
N SER A 344 -59.56 -4.25 14.11
CA SER A 344 -60.95 -4.54 13.74
C SER A 344 -61.87 -3.81 14.75
N ALA A 345 -63.03 -3.32 14.27
CA ALA A 345 -64.36 -3.25 14.93
C ALA A 345 -64.55 -2.64 16.34
N ALA A 346 -65.34 -1.55 16.41
CA ALA A 346 -66.67 -1.47 17.08
C ALA A 346 -66.99 -0.04 17.53
N GLU A 347 -68.00 0.61 16.93
CA GLU A 347 -69.15 1.18 17.67
C GLU A 347 -70.19 1.77 16.71
N ALA A 348 -71.45 1.64 17.12
CA ALA A 348 -72.67 1.84 16.34
C ALA A 348 -73.47 3.07 16.85
N GLN A 349 -74.56 3.36 16.12
CA GLN A 349 -75.70 4.28 16.40
C GLN A 349 -75.53 5.70 15.80
N ALA A 350 -76.48 6.32 15.08
CA ALA A 350 -77.93 6.10 14.87
C ALA A 350 -78.35 6.77 13.53
N GLU A 351 -79.01 6.07 12.60
CA GLU A 351 -80.46 6.10 12.25
C GLU A 351 -80.95 7.19 11.24
N PRO A 352 -82.04 6.92 10.49
CA PRO A 352 -82.13 7.22 9.04
C PRO A 352 -83.36 8.04 8.61
N ALA A 353 -83.39 8.51 7.34
CA ALA A 353 -84.66 8.81 6.65
C ALA A 353 -84.53 8.99 5.12
N ALA A 354 -85.35 8.20 4.38
CA ALA A 354 -86.06 8.48 3.13
C ALA A 354 -85.26 8.64 1.80
N ALA A 355 -85.74 8.28 0.61
CA ALA A 355 -86.81 7.41 0.10
C ALA A 355 -86.74 7.49 -1.46
N ALA A 356 -87.23 6.44 -2.14
CA ALA A 356 -87.77 6.42 -3.52
C ALA A 356 -86.81 6.69 -4.71
N ALA A 357 -86.49 5.69 -5.55
CA ALA A 357 -87.28 5.12 -6.65
C ALA A 357 -87.07 5.83 -8.00
N ALA A 358 -86.56 5.10 -9.00
CA ALA A 358 -87.14 4.94 -10.35
C ALA A 358 -86.09 4.45 -11.35
N ALA A 359 -86.27 3.23 -11.82
CA ALA A 359 -85.80 2.79 -13.13
C ALA A 359 -86.83 3.24 -14.19
N THR A 360 -86.38 3.85 -15.28
CA THR A 360 -87.13 3.82 -16.55
C THR A 360 -86.19 3.94 -17.74
N SER A 361 -86.45 3.08 -18.73
CA SER A 361 -85.84 2.98 -20.05
C SER A 361 -86.31 4.08 -21.03
N THR A 362 -85.70 4.03 -22.23
CA THR A 362 -86.18 4.52 -23.56
C THR A 362 -86.09 6.03 -23.82
N ALA A 363 -85.21 6.45 -24.73
CA ALA A 363 -85.35 6.44 -26.20
C ALA A 363 -83.99 6.68 -26.87
#